data_AF-A0AAV6L8K5-F1
#
_entry.id   AF-A0AAV6L8K5-F1
#
_cell.length_a   1.000
_cell.length_b   1.000
_cell.length_c   1.000
_cell.angle_alpha   90.00
_cell.angle_beta   90.00
_cell.angle_gamma   90.00
#
_symmetry.space_group_name_H-M   'P 1'
#
loop_
_entity.id
_entity.type
_entity.pdbx_description
1 polymer ?
#
loop_
_entity_poly.entity_id
_entity_poly.type
_entity_poly.pdbx_seq_one_letter_code
_entity_poly.pdbx_strand_id
1 'polypeptide(L)'
;MLRFRPKEDLVSYFTALEYLKAGEDCFKFADKSLVGTIIAELTTMKYDGSHGVQEHILNMYDKAAMLATLGIQVNESFLVQAILNSLPAQFGSFKNSL
;
A
#
# COMPACT_ATOMS: atom_id res chain seq x y z
N MET A 1 37.24 -28.81 -19.85
CA MET A 1 36.47 -29.08 -18.61
C MET A 1 36.55 -27.84 -17.73
N LEU A 2 35.41 -27.32 -17.25
CA LEU A 2 35.40 -26.21 -16.29
C LEU A 2 36.06 -26.69 -14.99
N ARG A 3 37.13 -26.02 -14.56
CA ARG A 3 37.92 -26.38 -13.39
C ARG A 3 37.29 -25.71 -12.17
N PHE A 4 36.60 -26.47 -11.33
CA PHE A 4 36.05 -26.00 -10.06
C PHE A 4 37.20 -25.49 -9.17
N ARG A 5 37.07 -24.26 -8.65
CA ARG A 5 38.01 -23.61 -7.73
C ARG A 5 37.29 -23.37 -6.40
N PRO A 6 37.38 -24.32 -5.46
CA PRO A 6 36.51 -24.39 -4.28
C PRO A 6 36.43 -23.10 -3.47
N LYS A 7 37.54 -22.36 -3.36
CA LYS A 7 37.61 -21.13 -2.55
C LYS A 7 36.95 -19.93 -3.24
N GLU A 8 37.09 -19.82 -4.55
CA GLU A 8 36.55 -18.71 -5.34
C GLU A 8 35.08 -18.93 -5.65
N ASP A 9 34.71 -20.17 -5.99
CA ASP A 9 33.33 -20.55 -6.30
C ASP A 9 32.43 -20.47 -5.07
N LEU A 10 32.95 -20.82 -3.87
CA LEU A 10 32.21 -20.70 -2.61
C LEU A 10 32.01 -19.24 -2.18
N VAL A 11 33.03 -18.39 -2.38
CA VAL A 11 32.93 -16.94 -2.13
C VAL A 11 31.92 -16.31 -3.09
N SER A 12 31.98 -16.65 -4.38
CA SER A 12 31.02 -16.16 -5.37
C SER A 12 29.58 -16.57 -5.06
N TYR A 13 29.36 -17.82 -4.65
CA TYR A 13 28.06 -18.32 -4.21
C TYR A 13 27.54 -17.57 -2.98
N PHE A 14 28.40 -17.36 -1.98
CA PHE A 14 28.04 -16.64 -0.76
C PHE A 14 27.66 -15.17 -1.04
N THR A 15 28.45 -14.46 -1.86
CA THR A 15 28.14 -13.08 -2.28
C THR A 15 26.82 -13.01 -3.08
N ALA A 16 26.56 -13.97 -3.96
CA ALA A 16 25.29 -14.03 -4.68
C ALA A 16 24.09 -14.23 -3.73
N LEU A 17 24.24 -15.07 -2.71
CA LEU A 17 23.21 -15.28 -1.69
C LEU A 17 22.96 -14.02 -0.85
N GLU A 18 24.02 -13.32 -0.44
CA GLU A 18 23.90 -12.04 0.29
C GLU A 18 23.18 -10.98 -0.54
N TYR A 19 23.49 -10.89 -1.84
CA TYR A 19 22.82 -9.97 -2.75
C TYR A 19 21.32 -10.29 -2.89
N LEU A 20 20.96 -11.57 -3.08
CA LEU A 20 19.57 -11.98 -3.15
C LEU A 20 18.81 -11.63 -1.87
N LYS A 21 19.42 -11.91 -0.71
CA LYS A 21 18.84 -11.57 0.59
C LYS A 21 18.65 -10.06 0.77
N ALA A 22 19.64 -9.25 0.38
CA ALA A 22 19.52 -7.79 0.41
C ALA A 22 18.37 -7.30 -0.50
N GLY A 23 18.22 -7.91 -1.69
CA GLY A 23 17.11 -7.63 -2.59
C GLY A 23 15.76 -7.92 -1.95
N GLU A 24 15.57 -9.12 -1.39
CA GLU A 24 14.35 -9.49 -0.67
C GLU A 24 14.01 -8.53 0.48
N ASP A 25 15.01 -8.14 1.26
CA ASP A 25 14.82 -7.23 2.39
C ASP A 25 14.45 -5.82 1.93
N CYS A 26 15.01 -5.35 0.81
CA CYS A 26 14.60 -4.10 0.17
C CYS A 26 13.15 -4.16 -0.34
N PHE A 27 12.70 -5.26 -0.96
CA PHE A 27 11.31 -5.43 -1.38
C PHE A 27 10.36 -5.41 -0.18
N LYS A 28 10.66 -6.17 0.87
CA LYS A 28 9.86 -6.17 2.12
C LYS A 28 9.78 -4.77 2.73
N PHE A 29 10.88 -4.01 2.71
CA PHE A 29 10.89 -2.63 3.20
C PHE A 29 10.05 -1.70 2.32
N ALA A 30 10.16 -1.81 1.00
CA ALA A 30 9.38 -1.04 0.05
C ALA A 30 7.88 -1.31 0.22
N ASP A 31 7.47 -2.58 0.34
CA ASP A 31 6.07 -2.96 0.59
C ASP A 31 5.56 -2.36 1.91
N LYS A 32 6.34 -2.44 2.99
CA LYS A 32 5.98 -1.82 4.28
C LYS A 32 5.83 -0.30 4.17
N SER A 33 6.75 0.35 3.49
CA SER A 33 6.68 1.80 3.25
C SER A 33 5.44 2.16 2.45
N LEU A 34 5.14 1.40 1.39
CA LEU A 34 3.97 1.60 0.54
C LEU A 34 2.66 1.41 1.31
N VAL A 35 2.54 0.32 2.09
CA VAL A 35 1.39 0.09 2.96
C VAL A 35 1.18 1.27 3.92
N GLY A 36 2.27 1.75 4.55
CA GLY A 36 2.22 2.91 5.44
C GLY A 36 1.71 4.18 4.74
N THR A 37 2.21 4.45 3.54
CA THR A 37 1.77 5.59 2.71
C THR A 37 0.29 5.50 2.36
N ILE A 38 -0.18 4.34 1.87
CA ILE A 38 -1.58 4.18 1.46
C ILE A 38 -2.52 4.31 2.67
N ILE A 39 -2.16 3.75 3.83
CA ILE A 39 -2.93 3.91 5.07
C ILE A 39 -3.00 5.39 5.48
N ALA A 40 -1.89 6.11 5.42
CA ALA A 40 -1.86 7.53 5.74
C ALA A 40 -2.76 8.32 4.79
N GLU A 41 -2.69 8.08 3.48
CA GLU A 41 -3.56 8.72 2.50
C GLU A 41 -5.04 8.40 2.74
N LEU A 42 -5.39 7.12 2.95
CA LEU A 42 -6.77 6.69 3.17
C LEU A 42 -7.39 7.34 4.42
N THR A 43 -6.60 7.53 5.47
CA THR A 43 -7.07 8.11 6.75
C THR A 43 -7.07 9.64 6.77
N THR A 44 -6.28 10.29 5.92
CA THR A 44 -6.11 11.75 5.92
C THR A 44 -6.78 12.44 4.74
N MET A 45 -7.10 11.74 3.65
CA MET A 45 -7.66 12.40 2.47
C MET A 45 -9.00 13.06 2.76
N LYS A 46 -9.15 14.26 2.22
CA LYS A 46 -10.36 15.07 2.26
C LYS A 46 -10.78 15.38 0.83
N TYR A 47 -12.09 15.45 0.62
CA TYR A 47 -12.64 15.92 -0.64
C TYR A 47 -12.41 17.43 -0.76
N ASP A 48 -11.65 17.83 -1.77
CA ASP A 48 -11.24 19.23 -2.01
C ASP A 48 -12.13 19.98 -3.01
N GLY A 49 -13.07 19.27 -3.66
CA GLY A 49 -13.98 19.85 -4.65
C GLY A 49 -13.39 20.05 -6.03
N SER A 50 -12.16 19.61 -6.29
CA SER A 50 -11.52 19.70 -7.61
C SER A 50 -12.12 18.72 -8.63
N HIS A 51 -12.56 17.57 -8.14
CA HIS A 51 -13.14 16.46 -8.90
C HIS A 51 -14.53 16.10 -8.39
N GLY A 52 -15.24 15.20 -9.09
CA GLY A 52 -16.55 14.75 -8.62
C GLY A 52 -16.46 13.90 -7.35
N VAL A 53 -17.50 13.93 -6.50
CA VAL A 53 -17.59 13.10 -5.29
C VAL A 53 -17.47 11.60 -5.61
N GLN A 54 -18.02 11.15 -6.73
CA GLN A 54 -17.89 9.77 -7.18
C GLN A 54 -16.43 9.37 -7.46
N GLU A 55 -15.66 10.26 -8.09
CA GLU A 55 -14.24 10.05 -8.39
C GLU A 55 -13.42 9.98 -7.10
N HIS A 56 -13.74 10.84 -6.12
CA HIS A 56 -13.15 10.78 -4.79
C HIS A 56 -13.44 9.45 -4.06
N ILE A 57 -14.68 8.96 -4.12
CA ILE A 57 -15.06 7.66 -3.55
C ILE A 57 -14.32 6.51 -4.23
N LEU A 58 -14.24 6.52 -5.56
CA LEU A 58 -13.51 5.51 -6.32
C LEU A 58 -12.01 5.51 -5.96
N ASN A 59 -11.38 6.68 -5.82
CA ASN A 59 -10.00 6.77 -5.39
C ASN A 59 -9.79 6.19 -3.98
N MET A 60 -10.73 6.39 -3.05
CA MET A 60 -10.68 5.74 -1.72
C MET A 60 -10.83 4.22 -1.81
N TYR A 61 -11.73 3.74 -2.66
CA TYR A 61 -11.93 2.31 -2.90
C TYR A 61 -10.69 1.67 -3.51
N ASP A 62 -10.07 2.30 -4.51
CA ASP A 62 -8.86 1.81 -5.17
C ASP A 62 -7.68 1.70 -4.19
N LYS A 63 -7.55 2.64 -3.25
CA LYS A 63 -6.54 2.54 -2.18
C LYS A 63 -6.80 1.37 -1.24
N ALA A 64 -8.06 1.11 -0.87
CA ALA A 64 -8.42 -0.06 -0.07
C ALA A 64 -8.16 -1.37 -0.84
N ALA A 65 -8.44 -1.40 -2.15
CA ALA A 65 -8.12 -2.53 -3.02
C ALA A 65 -6.60 -2.75 -3.14
N MET A 66 -5.81 -1.68 -3.25
CA MET A 66 -4.34 -1.75 -3.27
C MET A 66 -3.80 -2.35 -1.97
N LEU A 67 -4.33 -1.95 -0.81
CA LEU A 67 -4.00 -2.56 0.48
C LEU A 67 -4.30 -4.06 0.49
N ALA A 68 -5.43 -4.49 -0.11
CA ALA A 68 -5.78 -5.90 -0.20
C ALA A 68 -4.75 -6.69 -1.04
N THR A 69 -4.21 -6.12 -2.12
CA THR A 69 -3.12 -6.74 -2.90
C THR A 69 -1.82 -6.88 -2.12
N LEU A 70 -1.60 -6.01 -1.12
CA LEU A 70 -0.46 -6.03 -0.21
C LEU A 70 -0.72 -6.86 1.06
N GLY A 71 -1.84 -7.61 1.10
CA GLY A 71 -2.19 -8.50 2.22
C GLY A 71 -2.92 -7.82 3.38
N ILE A 72 -3.30 -6.54 3.25
CA ILE A 72 -4.03 -5.78 4.26
C ILE A 72 -5.50 -5.66 3.85
N GLN A 73 -6.39 -6.38 4.54
CA GLN A 73 -7.83 -6.29 4.30
C GLN A 73 -8.42 -5.09 5.03
N VAL A 74 -9.03 -4.17 4.29
CA VAL A 74 -9.77 -3.04 4.85
C VAL A 74 -11.21 -3.45 5.08
N ASN A 75 -11.70 -3.28 6.31
CA ASN A 75 -13.09 -3.59 6.63
C ASN A 75 -14.04 -2.61 5.91
N GLU A 76 -15.13 -3.12 5.34
CA GLU A 76 -16.11 -2.31 4.61
C GLU A 76 -16.71 -1.18 5.46
N SER A 77 -17.05 -1.44 6.74
CA SER A 77 -17.57 -0.41 7.63
C SER A 77 -16.55 0.68 7.90
N PHE A 78 -15.26 0.33 8.00
CA PHE A 78 -14.19 1.31 8.12
C PHE A 78 -14.06 2.15 6.85
N LEU A 79 -14.11 1.54 5.67
CA LEU A 79 -14.02 2.26 4.39
C LEU A 79 -15.18 3.24 4.23
N VAL A 80 -16.41 2.82 4.53
CA VAL A 80 -17.60 3.68 4.50
C VAL A 80 -17.43 4.86 5.47
N GLN A 81 -17.00 4.61 6.70
CA GLN A 81 -16.76 5.67 7.69
C GLN A 81 -15.64 6.63 7.25
N ALA A 82 -14.55 6.12 6.67
CA ALA A 82 -13.47 6.93 6.14
C ALA A 82 -13.96 7.83 5.00
N ILE A 83 -14.75 7.28 4.06
CA ILE A 83 -15.38 8.03 2.98
C ILE A 83 -16.25 9.15 3.55
N LEU A 84 -17.17 8.84 4.47
CA LEU A 84 -18.01 9.86 5.09
C LEU A 84 -17.17 10.94 5.77
N ASN A 85 -16.13 10.56 6.52
CA ASN A 85 -15.24 11.50 7.21
C ASN A 85 -14.38 12.36 6.28
N SER A 86 -14.18 11.92 5.04
CA SER A 86 -13.45 12.68 4.01
C SER A 86 -14.31 13.78 3.36
N LEU A 87 -15.64 13.65 3.38
CA LEU A 87 -16.55 14.60 2.77
C LEU A 87 -16.77 15.84 3.67
N PRO A 88 -16.85 17.04 3.08
CA PRO A 88 -17.10 18.27 3.82
C PRO A 88 -18.54 18.33 4.36
N ALA A 89 -18.75 19.21 5.34
CA ALA A 89 -20.00 19.29 6.10
C ALA A 89 -21.24 19.59 5.25
N GLN A 90 -21.09 20.16 4.05
CA GLN A 90 -22.19 20.35 3.09
C GLN A 90 -22.84 19.02 2.64
N PHE A 91 -22.14 17.90 2.76
CA PHE A 91 -22.67 16.55 2.55
C PHE A 91 -23.20 15.93 3.85
N GLY A 92 -23.37 16.70 4.92
CA GLY A 92 -23.80 16.23 6.24
C GLY A 92 -25.18 15.56 6.24
N SER A 93 -26.05 15.87 5.27
CA SER A 93 -27.30 15.15 5.06
C SER A 93 -27.09 13.66 4.77
N PHE A 94 -26.02 13.30 4.04
CA PHE A 94 -25.64 11.89 3.82
C PHE A 94 -25.10 11.23 5.09
N LYS A 95 -24.43 11.98 5.97
CA LYS A 95 -23.89 11.45 7.24
C LYS A 95 -24.96 11.07 8.25
N ASN A 96 -26.11 11.76 8.22
CA ASN A 96 -27.19 11.58 9.20
C ASN A 96 -28.28 10.59 8.73
N SER A 97 -28.12 9.96 7.56
CA SER A 97 -29.12 9.06 6.95
C SER A 97 -28.67 7.59 6.86
N LEU A 98 -27.53 7.24 7.48
CA LEU A 98 -26.97 5.88 7.52
C LEU A 98 -26.89 5.36 8.96
#